data_AF-T0GF94-F1
#
_entry.id   AF-T0GF94-F1
#
_cell.length_a   1.000
_cell.length_b   1.000
_cell.length_c   1.000
_cell.angle_alpha   90.00
_cell.angle_beta   90.00
_cell.angle_gamma   90.00
#
_symmetry.space_group_name_H-M   'P 1'
#
loop_
_entity.id
_entity.type
_entity.pdbx_description
1 polymer ?
#
loop_
_entity_poly.entity_id
_entity_poly.type
_entity_poly.pdbx_seq_one_letter_code
_entity_poly.pdbx_strand_id
1 'polypeptide(L)'
;MLKLEFGKYEASMEEESFHKLFNGAILNLCNELPASLRTETLRFLREYSGGAISNNFDFFNKYHGPCYTIIYWINERAHNLPWDDPWLTLLIQSHSSALLLYSLDDHLVDKSLKTSGTLLQLRTQAWEKYSQAGKLFDKEIHKASLVREEFIDKYFRSIRDNGFTDTLEDYLTRFRSQMAIWSLQPYLLARSFLSREQAESVLKMYESFGIAWRLLEDYRDLGEDIETGSVSSMIYFLPEKVQLDWGKQTRVKMLTLFEESNLDQKVSDLINSYLSEAAQIAAKLHLTEYAHCLSSMRLPIVNYSSLESKNIKT
;
A
#
# COMPACT_ATOMS: atom_id res chain seq x y z
N MET A 1 6.67 -22.62 9.34
CA MET A 1 6.72 -21.14 9.31
C MET A 1 5.36 -20.61 9.72
N LEU A 2 5.29 -19.61 10.61
CA LEU A 2 4.00 -19.04 11.03
C LEU A 2 3.28 -18.39 9.83
N LYS A 3 1.98 -18.60 9.74
CA LYS A 3 1.13 -17.88 8.78
C LYS A 3 0.73 -16.55 9.42
N LEU A 4 1.32 -15.46 8.94
CA LEU A 4 0.99 -14.12 9.38
C LEU A 4 -0.10 -13.54 8.48
N GLU A 5 -1.17 -13.03 9.08
CA GLU A 5 -2.25 -12.30 8.43
C GLU A 5 -2.63 -11.13 9.34
N PHE A 6 -2.97 -9.99 8.75
CA PHE A 6 -3.57 -8.91 9.53
C PHE A 6 -4.85 -9.39 10.23
N GLY A 7 -5.11 -8.80 11.39
CA GLY A 7 -6.39 -8.94 12.06
C GLY A 7 -7.54 -8.41 11.19
N LYS A 8 -8.76 -8.83 11.54
CA LYS A 8 -9.96 -8.47 10.77
C LYS A 8 -10.54 -7.16 11.28
N TYR A 9 -10.94 -6.31 10.35
CA TYR A 9 -11.78 -5.15 10.58
C TYR A 9 -13.02 -5.29 9.70
N GLU A 10 -14.20 -5.16 10.30
CA GLU A 10 -15.46 -5.14 9.56
C GLU A 10 -15.72 -3.70 9.11
N ALA A 11 -15.69 -3.49 7.80
CA ALA A 11 -15.95 -2.18 7.20
C ALA A 11 -17.39 -1.75 7.47
N SER A 12 -17.60 -0.46 7.71
CA SER A 12 -18.96 0.09 7.82
C SER A 12 -19.67 0.14 6.46
N MET A 13 -20.99 0.30 6.45
CA MET A 13 -21.76 0.47 5.19
C MET A 13 -21.30 1.69 4.39
N GLU A 14 -20.84 2.73 5.08
CA GLU A 14 -20.31 3.95 4.50
C GLU A 14 -18.96 3.69 3.84
N GLU A 15 -18.07 2.94 4.48
CA GLU A 15 -16.79 2.52 3.88
C GLU A 15 -16.99 1.60 2.67
N GLU A 16 -17.95 0.69 2.71
CA GLU A 16 -18.34 -0.13 1.55
C GLU A 16 -18.88 0.73 0.40
N SER A 17 -19.63 1.78 0.73
CA SER A 17 -20.14 2.73 -0.27
C SER A 17 -18.99 3.55 -0.87
N PHE A 18 -18.02 3.96 -0.05
CA PHE A 18 -16.81 4.64 -0.50
C PHE A 18 -15.92 3.73 -1.36
N HIS A 19 -15.79 2.45 -1.03
CA HIS A 19 -15.10 1.44 -1.83
C HIS A 19 -15.67 1.33 -3.26
N LYS A 20 -17.00 1.44 -3.40
CA LYS A 20 -17.66 1.47 -4.72
C LYS A 20 -17.29 2.72 -5.52
N LEU A 21 -17.12 3.87 -4.87
CA LEU A 21 -16.65 5.10 -5.56
C LEU A 21 -15.23 4.92 -6.11
N PHE A 22 -14.35 4.31 -5.32
CA PHE A 22 -12.97 3.98 -5.75
C PHE A 22 -12.95 3.04 -6.95
N ASN A 23 -13.72 1.95 -6.90
CA ASN A 23 -13.87 1.04 -8.02
C ASN A 23 -14.48 1.72 -9.25
N GLY A 24 -15.47 2.59 -9.04
CA GLY A 24 -16.07 3.41 -10.08
C GLY A 24 -15.06 4.32 -10.78
N ALA A 25 -14.09 4.87 -10.06
CA ALA A 25 -13.02 5.68 -10.65
C ALA A 25 -12.12 4.89 -11.61
N ILE A 26 -11.81 3.63 -11.30
CA ILE A 26 -11.05 2.75 -12.21
C ILE A 26 -11.88 2.38 -13.45
N LEU A 27 -13.19 2.16 -13.31
CA LEU A 27 -14.08 1.96 -14.46
C LEU A 27 -14.17 3.20 -15.34
N ASN A 28 -14.25 4.39 -14.73
CA ASN A 28 -14.25 5.65 -15.46
C ASN A 28 -12.93 5.85 -16.23
N LEU A 29 -11.79 5.51 -15.63
CA LEU A 29 -10.50 5.50 -16.31
C LEU A 29 -10.54 4.62 -17.57
N CYS A 30 -11.11 3.42 -17.49
CA CYS A 30 -11.27 2.54 -18.66
C CYS A 30 -12.18 3.15 -19.74
N ASN A 31 -13.24 3.84 -19.34
CA ASN A 31 -14.20 4.44 -20.27
C ASN A 31 -13.61 5.63 -21.05
N GLU A 32 -12.59 6.28 -20.53
CA GLU A 32 -11.91 7.40 -21.19
C GLU A 32 -10.87 6.95 -22.22
N LEU A 33 -10.45 5.69 -22.18
CA LEU A 33 -9.55 5.13 -23.17
C LEU A 33 -10.19 5.13 -24.58
N PRO A 34 -9.38 5.09 -25.66
CA PRO A 34 -9.87 4.86 -27.00
C PRO A 34 -10.80 3.65 -27.07
N ALA A 35 -11.90 3.75 -27.81
CA ALA A 35 -12.95 2.72 -27.86
C ALA A 35 -12.40 1.32 -28.16
N SER A 36 -11.37 1.23 -29.01
CA SER A 36 -10.68 -0.01 -29.37
C SER A 36 -9.97 -0.71 -28.21
N LEU A 37 -9.65 0.00 -27.13
CA LEU A 37 -8.87 -0.52 -25.99
C LEU A 37 -9.71 -0.79 -24.74
N ARG A 38 -10.95 -0.27 -24.66
CA ARG A 38 -11.76 -0.30 -23.43
C ARG A 38 -12.03 -1.72 -22.93
N THR A 39 -12.55 -2.58 -23.80
CA THR A 39 -12.91 -3.96 -23.44
C THR A 39 -11.69 -4.78 -23.04
N GLU A 40 -10.58 -4.64 -23.77
CA GLU A 40 -9.34 -5.33 -23.44
C GLU A 40 -8.77 -4.87 -22.10
N THR A 41 -8.76 -3.57 -21.85
CA THR A 41 -8.28 -2.99 -20.58
C THR A 41 -9.13 -3.47 -19.40
N LEU A 42 -10.46 -3.45 -19.52
CA LEU A 42 -11.34 -3.91 -18.46
C LEU A 42 -11.14 -5.40 -18.18
N ARG A 43 -10.97 -6.22 -19.22
CA ARG A 43 -10.64 -7.64 -19.08
C ARG A 43 -9.31 -7.82 -18.35
N PHE A 44 -8.27 -7.10 -18.78
CA PHE A 44 -6.96 -7.12 -18.13
C PHE A 44 -7.07 -6.80 -16.64
N LEU A 45 -7.76 -5.71 -16.26
CA LEU A 45 -7.90 -5.32 -14.86
C LEU A 45 -8.68 -6.34 -14.01
N ARG A 46 -9.69 -7.00 -14.59
CA ARG A 46 -10.42 -8.08 -13.91
C ARG A 46 -9.53 -9.29 -13.64
N GLU A 47 -8.77 -9.71 -14.64
CA GLU A 47 -7.81 -10.80 -14.51
C GLU A 47 -6.73 -10.46 -13.49
N TYR A 48 -6.21 -9.24 -13.56
CA TYR A 48 -5.17 -8.72 -12.67
C TYR A 48 -5.62 -8.66 -11.20
N SER A 49 -6.84 -8.18 -10.92
CA SER A 49 -7.39 -8.18 -9.55
C SER A 49 -7.83 -9.57 -9.06
N GLY A 50 -7.74 -10.61 -9.89
CA GLY A 50 -8.19 -11.97 -9.56
C GLY A 50 -9.71 -12.10 -9.49
N GLY A 51 -10.45 -11.16 -10.09
CA GLY A 51 -11.91 -11.19 -10.14
C GLY A 51 -12.41 -12.18 -11.19
N ALA A 52 -13.32 -13.07 -10.80
CA ALA A 52 -14.06 -13.89 -11.77
C ALA A 52 -14.88 -12.99 -12.72
N ILE A 53 -15.01 -13.39 -13.99
CA ILE A 53 -15.78 -12.65 -15.00
C ILE A 53 -17.25 -12.45 -14.57
N SER A 54 -17.80 -13.41 -13.80
CA SER A 54 -19.17 -13.38 -13.28
C SER A 54 -19.39 -12.44 -12.10
N ASN A 55 -18.33 -11.96 -11.46
CA ASN A 55 -18.44 -11.12 -10.27
C ASN A 55 -18.48 -9.64 -10.67
N ASN A 56 -19.05 -8.81 -9.80
CA ASN A 56 -18.95 -7.36 -9.91
C ASN A 56 -17.47 -6.95 -9.98
N PHE A 57 -17.18 -5.91 -10.74
CA PHE A 57 -15.81 -5.40 -10.86
C PHE A 57 -15.32 -4.91 -9.50
N ASP A 58 -14.21 -5.47 -9.03
CA ASP A 58 -13.52 -5.00 -7.84
C ASP A 58 -12.00 -5.10 -8.07
N PHE A 59 -11.39 -3.96 -8.35
CA PHE A 59 -9.95 -3.81 -8.47
C PHE A 59 -9.26 -3.79 -7.10
N PHE A 60 -9.94 -3.26 -6.08
CA PHE A 60 -9.38 -3.01 -4.76
C PHE A 60 -9.55 -4.19 -3.78
N ASN A 61 -10.06 -5.33 -4.23
CA ASN A 61 -10.31 -6.52 -3.40
C ASN A 61 -9.08 -7.07 -2.65
N LYS A 62 -7.86 -6.85 -3.18
CA LYS A 62 -6.58 -7.25 -2.58
C LYS A 62 -5.93 -6.14 -1.75
N TYR A 63 -6.49 -4.94 -1.79
CA TYR A 63 -5.98 -3.80 -1.04
C TYR A 63 -6.61 -3.79 0.35
N HIS A 64 -5.82 -3.41 1.34
CA HIS A 64 -6.35 -3.21 2.68
C HIS A 64 -7.06 -1.87 2.78
N GLY A 65 -8.24 -1.87 3.41
CA GLY A 65 -9.11 -0.70 3.60
C GLY A 65 -8.38 0.62 3.86
N PRO A 66 -7.45 0.67 4.84
CA PRO A 66 -6.79 1.93 5.18
C PRO A 66 -6.06 2.62 4.03
N CYS A 67 -5.60 1.88 3.02
CA CYS A 67 -4.91 2.48 1.88
C CYS A 67 -5.83 3.37 1.02
N TYR A 68 -7.15 3.21 1.05
CA TYR A 68 -8.06 4.10 0.30
C TYR A 68 -9.03 4.85 1.21
N THR A 69 -9.49 4.25 2.32
CA THR A 69 -10.48 4.88 3.22
C THR A 69 -9.94 6.10 3.97
N ILE A 70 -8.63 6.36 3.98
CA ILE A 70 -8.09 7.57 4.62
C ILE A 70 -8.69 8.87 4.07
N ILE A 71 -9.00 8.92 2.76
CA ILE A 71 -9.65 10.10 2.15
C ILE A 71 -11.05 10.30 2.73
N TYR A 72 -11.79 9.21 2.93
CA TYR A 72 -13.09 9.22 3.60
C TYR A 72 -12.97 9.81 5.00
N TRP A 73 -12.07 9.27 5.82
CA TRP A 73 -11.94 9.71 7.21
C TRP A 73 -11.44 11.16 7.37
N ILE A 74 -10.56 11.64 6.49
CA ILE A 74 -10.15 13.05 6.51
C ILE A 74 -11.32 13.96 6.13
N ASN A 75 -12.10 13.61 5.09
CA ASN A 75 -13.24 14.41 4.67
C ASN A 75 -14.33 14.50 5.76
N GLU A 76 -14.71 13.35 6.33
CA GLU A 76 -15.71 13.27 7.41
C GLU A 76 -15.30 14.11 8.63
N ARG A 77 -14.01 14.12 8.96
CA ARG A 77 -13.49 14.90 10.09
C ARG A 77 -13.47 16.41 9.85
N ALA A 78 -13.20 16.82 8.62
CA ALA A 78 -12.92 18.20 8.26
C ALA A 78 -14.19 19.02 8.00
N HIS A 79 -14.91 18.69 6.92
CA HIS A 79 -16.05 19.47 6.42
C HIS A 79 -17.24 18.61 6.03
N ASN A 80 -17.06 17.28 5.90
CA ASN A 80 -18.03 16.35 5.36
C ASN A 80 -18.62 16.84 4.03
N LEU A 81 -17.73 17.15 3.08
CA LEU A 81 -18.17 17.55 1.75
C LEU A 81 -18.94 16.40 1.08
N PRO A 82 -20.01 16.69 0.32
CA PRO A 82 -20.73 15.69 -0.44
C PRO A 82 -19.81 14.91 -1.39
N TRP A 83 -19.98 13.59 -1.48
CA TRP A 83 -19.14 12.75 -2.34
C TRP A 83 -19.33 12.97 -3.85
N ASP A 84 -20.38 13.68 -4.25
CA ASP A 84 -20.61 14.17 -5.61
C ASP A 84 -19.96 15.54 -5.88
N ASP A 85 -19.29 16.13 -4.87
CA ASP A 85 -18.51 17.33 -5.05
C ASP A 85 -17.41 17.09 -6.14
N PRO A 86 -17.30 17.98 -7.15
CA PRO A 86 -16.35 17.79 -8.24
C PRO A 86 -14.89 17.68 -7.79
N TRP A 87 -14.53 18.36 -6.70
CA TRP A 87 -13.18 18.34 -6.15
C TRP A 87 -12.87 17.01 -5.48
N LEU A 88 -13.78 16.48 -4.66
CA LEU A 88 -13.63 15.14 -4.08
C LEU A 88 -13.63 14.03 -5.14
N THR A 89 -14.49 14.16 -6.16
CA THR A 89 -14.54 13.21 -7.28
C THR A 89 -13.19 13.09 -7.98
N LEU A 90 -12.55 14.24 -8.29
CA LEU A 90 -11.24 14.24 -8.93
C LEU A 90 -10.13 13.74 -8.00
N LEU A 91 -10.21 14.03 -6.69
CA LEU A 91 -9.29 13.50 -5.70
C LEU A 91 -9.33 11.96 -5.65
N ILE A 92 -10.55 11.40 -5.59
CA ILE A 92 -10.78 9.94 -5.63
C ILE A 92 -10.22 9.34 -6.91
N GLN A 93 -10.50 9.96 -8.07
CA GLN A 93 -9.94 9.51 -9.36
C GLN A 93 -8.41 9.51 -9.35
N SER A 94 -7.79 10.54 -8.80
CA SER A 94 -6.35 10.64 -8.71
C SER A 94 -5.74 9.64 -7.73
N HIS A 95 -6.34 9.41 -6.56
CA HIS A 95 -5.84 8.44 -5.58
C HIS A 95 -6.00 7.01 -6.08
N SER A 96 -7.14 6.72 -6.72
CA SER A 96 -7.37 5.42 -7.37
C SER A 96 -6.34 5.17 -8.47
N SER A 97 -6.02 6.20 -9.26
CA SER A 97 -4.98 6.13 -10.28
C SER A 97 -3.59 5.97 -9.67
N ALA A 98 -3.30 6.60 -8.53
CA ALA A 98 -2.03 6.44 -7.83
C ALA A 98 -1.80 5.00 -7.35
N LEU A 99 -2.83 4.38 -6.75
CA LEU A 99 -2.78 2.98 -6.31
C LEU A 99 -2.65 2.01 -7.50
N LEU A 100 -3.36 2.27 -8.61
CA LEU A 100 -3.20 1.52 -9.84
C LEU A 100 -1.76 1.65 -10.39
N LEU A 101 -1.23 2.88 -10.47
CA LEU A 101 0.12 3.14 -10.95
C LEU A 101 1.18 2.45 -10.10
N TYR A 102 1.06 2.53 -8.78
CA TYR A 102 1.96 1.84 -7.86
C TYR A 102 2.06 0.34 -8.20
N SER A 103 0.92 -0.32 -8.34
CA SER A 103 0.87 -1.76 -8.61
C SER A 103 1.31 -2.13 -10.03
N LEU A 104 0.95 -1.32 -11.04
CA LEU A 104 1.41 -1.56 -12.42
C LEU A 104 2.92 -1.33 -12.57
N ASP A 105 3.45 -0.27 -11.95
CA ASP A 105 4.86 0.09 -12.05
C ASP A 105 5.75 -0.93 -11.35
N ASP A 106 5.34 -1.43 -10.18
CA ASP A 106 6.02 -2.51 -9.47
C ASP A 106 6.19 -3.75 -10.37
N HIS A 107 5.09 -4.21 -10.97
CA HIS A 107 5.12 -5.37 -11.86
C HIS A 107 5.77 -5.15 -13.23
N LEU A 108 5.87 -3.91 -13.67
CA LEU A 108 6.63 -3.55 -14.87
C LEU A 108 8.13 -3.56 -14.59
N VAL A 109 8.53 -3.13 -13.38
CA VAL A 109 9.92 -3.09 -12.94
C VAL A 109 10.45 -4.50 -12.67
N ASP A 110 9.67 -5.36 -12.00
CA ASP A 110 10.03 -6.76 -11.73
C ASP A 110 9.86 -7.70 -12.96
N LYS A 111 9.23 -7.20 -14.03
CA LYS A 111 8.93 -7.88 -15.30
C LYS A 111 7.90 -9.02 -15.19
N SER A 112 7.11 -9.06 -14.12
CA SER A 112 5.98 -9.98 -13.97
C SER A 112 4.82 -9.63 -14.91
N LEU A 113 4.69 -8.37 -15.33
CA LEU A 113 3.78 -7.96 -16.40
C LEU A 113 4.50 -7.73 -17.73
N LYS A 114 4.00 -8.39 -18.79
CA LYS A 114 4.47 -8.15 -20.15
C LYS A 114 3.97 -6.81 -20.67
N THR A 115 4.89 -5.96 -21.13
CA THR A 115 4.54 -4.69 -21.77
C THR A 115 3.70 -4.91 -23.04
N SER A 116 2.61 -4.17 -23.16
CA SER A 116 1.71 -4.15 -24.33
C SER A 116 1.23 -2.72 -24.61
N GLY A 117 0.71 -2.46 -25.81
CA GLY A 117 0.14 -1.14 -26.15
C GLY A 117 -1.00 -0.75 -25.21
N THR A 118 -1.84 -1.71 -24.83
CA THR A 118 -2.97 -1.53 -23.91
C THR A 118 -2.51 -1.17 -22.50
N LEU A 119 -1.49 -1.87 -21.98
CA LEU A 119 -0.91 -1.57 -20.66
C LEU A 119 -0.25 -0.17 -20.63
N LEU A 120 0.50 0.18 -21.68
CA LEU A 120 1.13 1.50 -21.79
C LEU A 120 0.09 2.63 -21.87
N GLN A 121 -1.00 2.42 -22.61
CA GLN A 121 -2.07 3.42 -22.70
C GLN A 121 -2.84 3.55 -21.37
N LEU A 122 -3.16 2.44 -20.71
CA LEU A 122 -3.78 2.44 -19.38
C LEU A 122 -2.90 3.22 -18.38
N ARG A 123 -1.61 2.89 -18.33
CA ARG A 123 -0.64 3.58 -17.48
C ARG A 123 -0.56 5.07 -17.78
N THR A 124 -0.58 5.45 -19.07
CA THR A 124 -0.58 6.86 -19.49
C THR A 124 -1.83 7.60 -19.02
N GLN A 125 -3.02 7.00 -19.19
CA GLN A 125 -4.27 7.58 -18.73
C GLN A 125 -4.30 7.73 -17.19
N ALA A 126 -3.77 6.73 -16.47
CA ALA A 126 -3.67 6.80 -15.01
C ALA A 126 -2.75 7.94 -14.55
N TRP A 127 -1.61 8.15 -15.21
CA TRP A 127 -0.74 9.30 -14.96
C TRP A 127 -1.41 10.64 -15.26
N GLU A 128 -2.21 10.71 -16.32
CA GLU A 128 -2.97 11.93 -16.64
C GLU A 128 -3.97 12.24 -15.53
N LYS A 129 -4.73 11.25 -15.07
CA LYS A 129 -5.67 11.39 -13.94
C LYS A 129 -4.99 11.74 -12.62
N TYR A 130 -3.88 11.09 -12.34
CA TYR A 130 -3.05 11.42 -11.20
C TYR A 130 -2.60 12.89 -11.22
N SER A 131 -2.15 13.38 -12.39
CA SER A 131 -1.71 14.76 -12.55
C SER A 131 -2.87 15.78 -12.47
N GLN A 132 -4.11 15.39 -12.82
CA GLN A 132 -5.26 16.29 -12.83
C GLN A 132 -5.65 16.76 -11.42
N ALA A 133 -5.58 15.92 -10.38
CA ALA A 133 -5.84 16.37 -9.01
C ALA A 133 -4.79 17.37 -8.51
N GLY A 134 -3.55 17.26 -8.99
CA GLY A 134 -2.50 18.22 -8.71
C GLY A 134 -2.87 19.67 -9.05
N LYS A 135 -3.68 19.88 -10.10
CA LYS A 135 -4.13 21.22 -10.53
C LYS A 135 -5.21 21.80 -9.60
N LEU A 136 -5.89 20.97 -8.81
CA LEU A 136 -6.94 21.40 -7.90
C LEU A 136 -6.38 22.11 -6.67
N PHE A 137 -5.25 21.61 -6.18
CA PHE A 137 -4.62 22.11 -4.98
C PHE A 137 -3.77 23.35 -5.22
N ASP A 138 -3.44 23.68 -6.47
CA ASP A 138 -2.67 24.88 -6.83
C ASP A 138 -3.39 26.19 -6.43
N LYS A 139 -4.72 26.16 -6.21
CA LYS A 139 -5.51 27.29 -5.74
C LYS A 139 -5.60 27.40 -4.21
N GLU A 140 -5.70 26.26 -3.54
CA GLU A 140 -5.98 26.19 -2.10
C GLU A 140 -4.70 26.07 -1.24
N ILE A 141 -3.64 25.49 -1.82
CA ILE A 141 -2.38 25.21 -1.12
C ILE A 141 -1.27 26.03 -1.78
N HIS A 142 -0.69 26.95 -1.00
CA HIS A 142 0.49 27.69 -1.44
C HIS A 142 1.62 26.71 -1.80
N LYS A 143 2.13 26.82 -3.04
CA LYS A 143 3.17 25.96 -3.63
C LYS A 143 2.77 24.48 -3.81
N ALA A 144 1.49 24.17 -4.01
CA ALA A 144 1.02 22.79 -4.24
C ALA A 144 1.74 22.08 -5.40
N SER A 145 1.97 22.79 -6.52
CA SER A 145 2.75 22.31 -7.65
C SER A 145 4.15 21.85 -7.27
N LEU A 146 4.88 22.62 -6.45
CA LEU A 146 6.22 22.23 -5.97
C LEU A 146 6.15 21.00 -5.07
N VAL A 147 5.16 20.93 -4.17
CA VAL A 147 4.95 19.74 -3.32
C VAL A 147 4.68 18.51 -4.19
N ARG A 148 3.83 18.64 -5.21
CA ARG A 148 3.53 17.54 -6.15
C ARG A 148 4.78 17.09 -6.90
N GLU A 149 5.55 18.03 -7.44
CA GLU A 149 6.80 17.72 -8.14
C GLU A 149 7.79 16.98 -7.23
N GLU A 150 7.89 17.39 -5.95
CA GLU A 150 8.72 16.70 -4.96
C GLU A 150 8.27 15.26 -4.73
N PHE A 151 6.98 14.99 -4.56
CA PHE A 151 6.46 13.62 -4.38
C PHE A 151 6.69 12.75 -5.63
N ILE A 152 6.47 13.29 -6.82
CA ILE A 152 6.67 12.58 -8.09
C ILE A 152 8.16 12.25 -8.29
N ASP A 153 9.05 13.22 -8.05
CA ASP A 153 10.48 13.03 -8.17
C ASP A 153 11.02 12.05 -7.11
N LYS A 154 10.53 12.13 -5.86
CA LYS A 154 10.80 11.15 -4.80
C LYS A 154 10.40 9.74 -5.23
N TYR A 155 9.21 9.59 -5.81
CA TYR A 155 8.73 8.31 -6.35
C TYR A 155 9.67 7.78 -7.44
N PHE A 156 9.89 8.54 -8.51
CA PHE A 156 10.68 8.08 -9.66
C PHE A 156 12.15 7.79 -9.30
N ARG A 157 12.74 8.52 -8.34
CA ARG A 157 14.08 8.20 -7.84
C ARG A 157 14.11 6.83 -7.15
N SER A 158 13.08 6.50 -6.40
CA SER A 158 13.05 5.29 -5.57
C SER A 158 12.67 3.99 -6.31
N ILE A 159 11.90 4.06 -7.40
CA ILE A 159 11.55 2.88 -8.19
C ILE A 159 12.65 2.46 -9.19
N ARG A 160 13.65 3.32 -9.38
CA ARG A 160 14.80 3.05 -10.26
C ARG A 160 15.89 2.22 -9.60
N ASP A 161 15.92 2.20 -8.27
CA ASP A 161 16.94 1.51 -7.49
C ASP A 161 16.31 0.37 -6.68
N ASN A 162 16.50 -0.84 -7.19
CA ASN A 162 16.02 -2.10 -6.64
C ASN A 162 17.18 -2.96 -6.10
N GLY A 163 18.34 -2.35 -5.83
CA GLY A 163 19.49 -3.03 -5.23
C GLY A 163 19.30 -3.40 -3.75
N PHE A 164 20.22 -4.21 -3.24
CA PHE A 164 20.42 -4.38 -1.80
C PHE A 164 20.74 -3.03 -1.16
N THR A 165 20.17 -2.80 0.03
CA THR A 165 20.54 -1.67 0.88
C THR A 165 21.36 -2.18 2.06
N ASP A 166 22.02 -1.28 2.79
CA ASP A 166 22.90 -1.67 3.90
C ASP A 166 22.09 -2.13 5.12
N THR A 167 20.92 -1.52 5.36
CA THR A 167 20.09 -1.81 6.52
C THR A 167 18.60 -1.96 6.19
N LEU A 168 17.83 -2.52 7.13
CA LEU A 168 16.37 -2.55 7.06
C LEU A 168 15.79 -1.12 7.00
N GLU A 169 16.35 -0.17 7.75
CA GLU A 169 15.84 1.21 7.76
C GLU A 169 16.06 1.90 6.41
N ASP A 170 17.15 1.62 5.72
CA ASP A 170 17.39 2.12 4.36
C ASP A 170 16.38 1.53 3.37
N TYR A 171 16.10 0.22 3.48
CA TYR A 171 15.06 -0.45 2.69
C TYR A 171 13.69 0.20 2.92
N LEU A 172 13.31 0.42 4.18
CA LEU A 172 12.04 1.04 4.55
C LEU A 172 11.97 2.51 4.15
N THR A 173 13.08 3.25 4.21
CA THR A 173 13.17 4.64 3.74
C THR A 173 12.99 4.74 2.22
N ARG A 174 13.57 3.81 1.46
CA ARG A 174 13.29 3.68 0.03
C ARG A 174 11.80 3.38 -0.19
N PHE A 175 11.22 2.46 0.57
CA PHE A 175 9.79 2.14 0.45
C PHE A 175 8.89 3.36 0.74
N ARG A 176 9.17 4.16 1.78
CA ARG A 176 8.46 5.44 2.01
C ARG A 176 8.55 6.40 0.81
N SER A 177 9.64 6.33 0.06
CA SER A 177 9.80 7.12 -1.16
C SER A 177 8.97 6.57 -2.33
N GLN A 178 8.84 5.25 -2.43
CA GLN A 178 7.93 4.60 -3.39
C GLN A 178 6.47 4.89 -3.06
N MET A 179 6.14 5.00 -1.77
CA MET A 179 4.80 5.40 -1.32
C MET A 179 4.39 6.81 -1.74
N ALA A 180 5.34 7.68 -2.12
CA ALA A 180 5.06 9.07 -2.48
C ALA A 180 4.02 9.18 -3.61
N ILE A 181 3.94 8.19 -4.51
CA ILE A 181 2.92 8.21 -5.56
C ILE A 181 1.51 8.22 -4.96
N TRP A 182 1.24 7.40 -3.93
CA TRP A 182 -0.10 7.23 -3.36
C TRP A 182 -0.31 7.95 -2.03
N SER A 183 0.73 8.53 -1.40
CA SER A 183 0.56 9.35 -0.20
C SER A 183 0.25 10.83 -0.48
N LEU A 184 0.43 11.27 -1.73
CA LEU A 184 0.20 12.66 -2.11
C LEU A 184 -1.25 13.11 -1.90
N GLN A 185 -2.24 12.36 -2.37
CA GLN A 185 -3.64 12.79 -2.33
C GLN A 185 -4.19 12.91 -0.89
N PRO A 186 -3.96 11.96 0.03
CA PRO A 186 -4.31 12.12 1.44
C PRO A 186 -3.61 13.33 2.08
N TYR A 187 -2.33 13.55 1.75
CA TYR A 187 -1.59 14.72 2.24
C TYR A 187 -2.18 16.04 1.74
N LEU A 188 -2.48 16.17 0.45
CA LEU A 188 -3.07 17.38 -0.12
C LEU A 188 -4.47 17.65 0.43
N LEU A 189 -5.28 16.62 0.60
CA LEU A 189 -6.59 16.74 1.26
C LEU A 189 -6.42 17.26 2.70
N ALA A 190 -5.52 16.66 3.48
CA ALA A 190 -5.22 17.11 4.83
C ALA A 190 -4.70 18.55 4.85
N ARG A 191 -3.82 18.94 3.92
CA ARG A 191 -3.30 20.30 3.80
C ARG A 191 -4.34 21.36 3.46
N SER A 192 -5.48 20.96 2.91
CA SER A 192 -6.58 21.86 2.56
C SER A 192 -7.47 22.19 3.75
N PHE A 193 -7.52 21.31 4.76
CA PHE A 193 -8.47 21.42 5.87
C PHE A 193 -7.85 21.40 7.26
N LEU A 194 -6.62 20.91 7.37
CA LEU A 194 -5.88 20.80 8.62
C LEU A 194 -4.65 21.72 8.57
N SER A 195 -4.05 21.96 9.74
CA SER A 195 -2.76 22.63 9.81
C SER A 195 -1.68 21.83 9.07
N ARG A 196 -0.58 22.51 8.69
CA ARG A 196 0.57 21.86 8.07
C ARG A 196 1.10 20.70 8.92
N GLU A 197 1.24 20.90 10.23
CA GLU A 197 1.75 19.87 11.16
C GLU A 197 0.82 18.64 11.24
N GLN A 198 -0.49 18.86 11.19
CA GLN A 198 -1.47 17.78 11.13
C GLN A 198 -1.41 17.03 9.80
N ALA A 199 -1.19 17.73 8.68
CA ALA A 199 -1.00 17.07 7.39
C ALA A 199 0.30 16.25 7.32
N GLU A 200 1.41 16.74 7.89
CA GLU A 200 2.63 15.93 8.05
C GLU A 200 2.37 14.71 8.94
N SER A 201 1.51 14.84 9.96
CA SER A 201 1.10 13.71 10.79
C SER A 201 0.24 12.70 10.01
N VAL A 202 -0.64 13.15 9.12
CA VAL A 202 -1.38 12.27 8.19
C VAL A 202 -0.41 11.49 7.31
N LEU A 203 0.59 12.15 6.73
CA LEU A 203 1.62 11.50 5.92
C LEU A 203 2.36 10.43 6.74
N LYS A 204 2.84 10.79 7.92
CA LYS A 204 3.56 9.86 8.80
C LYS A 204 2.73 8.65 9.20
N MET A 205 1.49 8.86 9.62
CA MET A 205 0.55 7.78 9.95
C MET A 205 0.36 6.83 8.77
N TYR A 206 0.18 7.39 7.59
CA TYR A 206 -0.09 6.63 6.37
C TYR A 206 1.14 5.84 5.91
N GLU A 207 2.34 6.43 6.02
CA GLU A 207 3.62 5.76 5.82
C GLU A 207 3.86 4.61 6.82
N SER A 208 3.56 4.81 8.11
CA SER A 208 3.66 3.73 9.10
C SER A 208 2.73 2.56 8.75
N PHE A 209 1.48 2.82 8.34
CA PHE A 209 0.58 1.77 7.85
C PHE A 209 1.14 1.06 6.61
N GLY A 210 1.63 1.81 5.61
CA GLY A 210 2.19 1.23 4.40
C GLY A 210 3.39 0.34 4.68
N ILE A 211 4.26 0.71 5.62
CA ILE A 211 5.40 -0.12 6.03
C ILE A 211 4.93 -1.42 6.68
N ALA A 212 3.95 -1.35 7.59
CA ALA A 212 3.37 -2.54 8.18
C ALA A 212 2.85 -3.52 7.10
N TRP A 213 2.18 -2.97 6.08
CA TRP A 213 1.70 -3.75 4.95
C TRP A 213 2.85 -4.35 4.12
N ARG A 214 3.87 -3.56 3.77
CA ARG A 214 5.02 -4.06 2.99
C ARG A 214 5.77 -5.18 3.71
N LEU A 215 6.02 -5.03 5.00
CA LEU A 215 6.68 -6.05 5.82
C LEU A 215 5.87 -7.36 5.85
N LEU A 216 4.53 -7.27 5.91
CA LEU A 216 3.66 -8.44 5.87
C LEU A 216 3.74 -9.15 4.52
N GLU A 217 3.65 -8.40 3.41
CA GLU A 217 3.71 -9.00 2.06
C GLU A 217 5.08 -9.63 1.80
N ASP A 218 6.18 -8.93 2.09
CA ASP A 218 7.55 -9.46 1.98
C ASP A 218 7.72 -10.76 2.80
N TYR A 219 7.08 -10.88 3.96
CA TYR A 219 7.09 -12.12 4.76
C TYR A 219 6.25 -13.24 4.13
N ARG A 220 5.08 -12.92 3.57
CA ARG A 220 4.21 -13.90 2.92
C ARG A 220 4.83 -14.43 1.63
N ASP A 221 5.56 -13.57 0.93
CA ASP A 221 6.23 -13.89 -0.33
C ASP A 221 7.67 -14.39 -0.11
N LEU A 222 8.14 -14.49 1.14
CA LEU A 222 9.49 -14.95 1.51
C LEU A 222 9.95 -16.17 0.70
N GLY A 223 9.10 -17.19 0.59
CA GLY A 223 9.45 -18.41 -0.13
C GLY A 223 9.65 -18.23 -1.64
N GLU A 224 8.93 -17.30 -2.25
CA GLU A 224 9.00 -16.91 -3.67
C GLU A 224 10.13 -15.91 -3.92
N ASP A 225 10.31 -14.93 -3.03
CA ASP A 225 11.39 -13.96 -3.09
C ASP A 225 12.76 -14.65 -3.03
N ILE A 226 12.93 -15.63 -2.14
CA ILE A 226 14.18 -16.42 -2.10
C ILE A 226 14.35 -17.24 -3.39
N GLU A 227 13.28 -17.86 -3.88
CA GLU A 227 13.33 -18.71 -5.08
C GLU A 227 13.71 -17.92 -6.34
N THR A 228 13.24 -16.68 -6.43
CA THR A 228 13.50 -15.76 -7.55
C THR A 228 14.76 -14.92 -7.35
N GLY A 229 15.28 -14.84 -6.12
CA GLY A 229 16.39 -13.96 -5.75
C GLY A 229 15.98 -12.49 -5.64
N SER A 230 14.69 -12.21 -5.50
CA SER A 230 14.13 -10.86 -5.37
C SER A 230 14.55 -10.24 -4.04
N VAL A 231 14.90 -8.95 -4.05
CA VAL A 231 15.28 -8.23 -2.83
C VAL A 231 14.05 -7.98 -1.97
N SER A 232 14.08 -8.45 -0.73
CA SER A 232 12.97 -8.42 0.21
C SER A 232 13.44 -7.88 1.57
N SER A 233 12.56 -7.25 2.35
CA SER A 233 12.91 -6.81 3.71
C SER A 233 13.30 -7.97 4.62
N MET A 234 12.84 -9.18 4.31
CA MET A 234 13.12 -10.40 5.08
C MET A 234 14.61 -10.73 5.18
N ILE A 235 15.41 -10.29 4.20
CA ILE A 235 16.87 -10.44 4.21
C ILE A 235 17.46 -9.85 5.50
N TYR A 236 17.00 -8.68 5.91
CA TYR A 236 17.58 -7.94 7.04
C TYR A 236 17.22 -8.52 8.42
N PHE A 237 16.31 -9.49 8.47
CA PHE A 237 16.03 -10.25 9.70
C PHE A 237 17.02 -11.40 9.88
N LEU A 238 17.71 -11.82 8.81
CA LEU A 238 18.73 -12.86 8.86
C LEU A 238 20.04 -12.31 9.44
N PRO A 239 20.87 -13.18 10.07
CA PRO A 239 22.22 -12.81 10.46
C PRO A 239 23.04 -12.31 9.26
N GLU A 240 23.81 -11.22 9.42
CA GLU A 240 24.61 -10.58 8.35
C GLU A 240 25.40 -11.58 7.49
N LYS A 241 26.01 -12.59 8.15
CA LYS A 241 26.84 -13.62 7.51
C LYS A 241 26.11 -14.45 6.45
N VAL A 242 24.78 -14.50 6.47
CA VAL A 242 23.98 -15.29 5.52
C VAL A 242 23.11 -14.43 4.61
N GLN A 243 23.10 -13.10 4.79
CA GLN A 243 22.32 -12.20 3.93
C GLN A 243 22.81 -12.24 2.48
N LEU A 244 24.13 -12.33 2.28
CA LEU A 244 24.75 -12.45 0.96
C LEU A 244 24.48 -13.78 0.26
N ASP A 245 24.03 -14.80 1.00
CA ASP A 245 23.68 -16.10 0.45
C ASP A 245 22.25 -16.11 -0.15
N TRP A 246 21.54 -14.98 -0.19
CA TRP A 246 20.14 -14.90 -0.63
C TRP A 246 19.93 -15.43 -2.04
N GLY A 247 19.06 -16.44 -2.14
CA GLY A 247 18.63 -16.99 -3.42
C GLY A 247 18.25 -18.46 -3.34
N LYS A 248 17.79 -18.98 -4.48
CA LYS A 248 17.24 -20.32 -4.65
C LYS A 248 18.03 -21.45 -3.97
N GLN A 249 19.36 -21.40 -4.04
CA GLN A 249 20.24 -22.46 -3.52
C GLN A 249 20.21 -22.58 -1.99
N THR A 250 19.86 -21.51 -1.28
CA THR A 250 19.86 -21.45 0.19
C THR A 250 18.46 -21.41 0.78
N ARG A 251 17.42 -21.53 -0.06
CA ARG A 251 16.00 -21.47 0.33
C ARG A 251 15.67 -22.29 1.58
N VAL A 252 16.04 -23.57 1.59
CA VAL A 252 15.76 -24.45 2.74
C VAL A 252 16.45 -23.93 4.00
N LYS A 253 17.75 -23.58 3.92
CA LYS A 253 18.53 -23.02 5.03
C LYS A 253 17.90 -21.73 5.57
N MET A 254 17.45 -20.84 4.70
CA MET A 254 16.84 -19.56 5.08
C MET A 254 15.48 -19.76 5.78
N LEU A 255 14.61 -20.60 5.22
CA LEU A 255 13.32 -20.90 5.85
C LEU A 255 13.51 -21.57 7.23
N THR A 256 14.46 -22.49 7.35
CA THR A 256 14.82 -23.10 8.64
C THR A 256 15.31 -22.06 9.65
N LEU A 257 16.14 -21.09 9.23
CA LEU A 257 16.58 -20.01 10.13
C LEU A 257 15.40 -19.16 10.62
N PHE A 258 14.43 -18.87 9.77
CA PHE A 258 13.23 -18.14 10.17
C PHE A 258 12.44 -18.87 11.27
N GLU A 259 12.31 -20.20 11.14
CA GLU A 259 11.61 -21.06 12.09
C GLU A 259 12.40 -21.25 13.40
N GLU A 260 13.69 -21.58 13.32
CA GLU A 260 14.50 -21.92 14.50
C GLU A 260 14.94 -20.70 15.32
N SER A 261 15.04 -19.53 14.69
CA SER A 261 15.51 -18.29 15.34
C SER A 261 14.38 -17.32 15.73
N ASN A 262 13.11 -17.76 15.67
CA ASN A 262 11.92 -16.95 15.94
C ASN A 262 11.92 -15.60 15.19
N LEU A 263 12.38 -15.59 13.93
CA LEU A 263 12.45 -14.35 13.15
C LEU A 263 11.06 -13.88 12.72
N ASP A 264 10.14 -14.82 12.54
CA ASP A 264 8.72 -14.56 12.35
C ASP A 264 8.10 -13.75 13.49
N GLN A 265 8.48 -14.00 14.74
CA GLN A 265 8.05 -13.17 15.87
C GLN A 265 8.61 -11.75 15.78
N LYS A 266 9.91 -11.59 15.43
CA LYS A 266 10.52 -10.27 15.26
C LYS A 266 9.84 -9.46 14.14
N VAL A 267 9.50 -10.12 13.04
CA VAL A 267 8.73 -9.52 11.93
C VAL A 267 7.36 -9.08 12.44
N SER A 268 6.64 -9.97 13.11
CA SER A 268 5.30 -9.68 13.68
C SER A 268 5.33 -8.50 14.67
N ASP A 269 6.31 -8.47 15.57
CA ASP A 269 6.47 -7.38 16.55
C ASP A 269 6.72 -6.04 15.85
N LEU A 270 7.57 -6.02 14.81
CA LEU A 270 7.84 -4.82 14.04
C LEU A 270 6.59 -4.34 13.29
N ILE A 271 5.86 -5.23 12.62
CA ILE A 271 4.60 -4.88 11.94
C ILE A 271 3.60 -4.28 12.93
N ASN A 272 3.42 -4.92 14.09
CA ASN A 272 2.53 -4.45 15.13
C ASN A 272 2.95 -3.09 15.72
N SER A 273 4.25 -2.80 15.79
CA SER A 273 4.76 -1.51 16.23
C SER A 273 4.36 -0.38 15.27
N TYR A 274 4.46 -0.61 13.96
CA TYR A 274 4.07 0.37 12.93
C TYR A 274 2.55 0.59 12.88
N LEU A 275 1.75 -0.48 13.01
CA LEU A 275 0.29 -0.35 13.13
C LEU A 275 -0.11 0.42 14.40
N SER A 276 0.59 0.18 15.52
CA SER A 276 0.35 0.90 16.77
C SER A 276 0.72 2.37 16.65
N GLU A 277 1.84 2.70 15.99
CA GLU A 277 2.21 4.08 15.70
C GLU A 277 1.16 4.77 14.81
N ALA A 278 0.75 4.12 13.71
CA ALA A 278 -0.27 4.65 12.81
C ALA A 278 -1.58 4.92 13.56
N ALA A 279 -2.07 3.96 14.36
CA ALA A 279 -3.28 4.12 15.16
C ALA A 279 -3.17 5.25 16.19
N GLN A 280 -2.03 5.40 16.85
CA GLN A 280 -1.80 6.48 17.81
C GLN A 280 -1.82 7.86 17.13
N ILE A 281 -1.22 7.99 15.95
CA ILE A 281 -1.25 9.25 15.20
C ILE A 281 -2.67 9.54 14.70
N ALA A 282 -3.38 8.54 14.17
CA ALA A 282 -4.78 8.66 13.77
C ALA A 282 -5.67 9.16 14.92
N ALA A 283 -5.50 8.60 16.11
CA ALA A 283 -6.23 9.02 17.31
C ALA A 283 -5.93 10.48 17.70
N LYS A 284 -4.66 10.91 17.61
CA LYS A 284 -4.25 12.31 17.85
C LYS A 284 -4.82 13.28 16.80
N LEU A 285 -5.08 12.80 15.59
CA LEU A 285 -5.76 13.53 14.53
C LEU A 285 -7.30 13.49 14.67
N HIS A 286 -7.83 12.81 15.70
CA HIS A 286 -9.25 12.57 15.93
C HIS A 286 -9.94 11.79 14.79
N LEU A 287 -9.20 10.90 14.13
CA LEU A 287 -9.72 9.94 13.15
C LEU A 287 -10.04 8.62 13.87
N THR A 288 -10.99 8.64 14.81
CA THR A 288 -11.20 7.56 15.80
C THR A 288 -11.46 6.20 15.17
N GLU A 289 -12.36 6.12 14.20
CA GLU A 289 -12.70 4.85 13.54
C GLU A 289 -11.54 4.33 12.68
N TYR A 290 -10.81 5.23 12.01
CA TYR A 290 -9.59 4.86 11.29
C TYR A 290 -8.50 4.33 12.24
N ALA A 291 -8.35 4.93 13.41
CA ALA A 291 -7.43 4.46 14.45
C ALA A 291 -7.85 3.06 14.97
N HIS A 292 -9.16 2.83 15.12
CA HIS A 292 -9.70 1.53 15.49
C HIS A 292 -9.45 0.48 14.40
N CYS A 293 -9.68 0.82 13.13
CA CYS A 293 -9.36 -0.01 11.97
C CYS A 293 -7.88 -0.45 12.00
N LEU A 294 -6.95 0.49 12.08
CA LEU A 294 -5.51 0.22 12.17
C LEU A 294 -5.14 -0.64 13.37
N SER A 295 -5.75 -0.39 14.54
CA SER A 295 -5.52 -1.17 15.75
C SER A 295 -6.01 -2.61 15.64
N SER A 296 -7.10 -2.82 14.89
CA SER A 296 -7.74 -4.13 14.66
C SER A 296 -6.98 -4.98 13.65
N MET A 297 -6.19 -4.36 12.78
CA MET A 297 -5.32 -5.05 11.81
C MET A 297 -4.08 -5.68 12.44
N ARG A 298 -3.78 -5.41 13.71
CA ARG A 298 -2.62 -6.00 14.39
C ARG A 298 -2.64 -7.52 14.33
N LEU A 299 -1.46 -8.10 14.13
CA LEU A 299 -1.27 -9.54 14.05
C LEU A 299 -1.51 -10.13 15.44
N PRO A 300 -2.18 -11.30 15.53
CA PRO A 300 -2.41 -11.95 16.80
C PRO A 300 -1.08 -12.31 17.47
N ILE A 301 -0.98 -12.04 18.77
CA ILE A 301 0.20 -12.40 19.57
C ILE A 301 0.23 -13.93 19.69
N VAL A 302 1.23 -14.58 19.10
CA VAL A 302 1.43 -16.02 19.21
C VAL A 302 2.24 -16.29 20.49
N ASN A 303 1.58 -16.81 21.53
CA ASN A 303 2.27 -17.22 22.76
C ASN A 303 2.99 -18.56 22.56
N TYR A 304 4.29 -18.49 22.26
CA TYR A 304 5.18 -19.65 22.06
C TYR A 304 5.33 -20.56 23.29
N SER A 305 5.06 -20.06 24.51
CA SER A 305 5.08 -20.85 25.75
C SER A 305 4.04 -21.99 25.78
N SER A 306 3.04 -21.95 24.89
CA SER A 306 1.99 -22.99 24.78
C SER A 306 2.31 -24.12 23.78
N LEU A 307 3.36 -23.98 22.97
CA LEU A 307 3.78 -24.99 22.00
C LEU A 307 4.80 -25.97 22.58
N GLU A 308 5.71 -25.51 23.45
CA GLU A 308 6.64 -26.40 24.17
C GLU A 308 5.92 -27.35 25.14
N SER A 309 4.80 -26.92 25.71
CA SER A 309 3.99 -27.73 26.65
C SER A 309 3.15 -28.83 25.98
N LYS A 310 3.06 -28.85 24.64
CA LYS A 310 2.42 -29.95 23.88
C LYS A 310 3.39 -31.03 23.40
N ASN A 311 4.70 -30.79 23.46
CA ASN A 311 5.73 -31.78 23.08
C ASN A 311 6.33 -32.55 24.28
N ILE A 312 5.80 -32.34 25.50
CA ILE A 312 6.20 -33.09 26.70
C ILE A 312 4.99 -33.90 27.22
N LYS A 313 4.41 -34.74 26.36
CA LYS A 313 3.59 -35.90 26.78
C LYS A 313 3.77 -37.03 25.75
N THR A 314 4.95 -37.65 25.78
CA THR A 314 5.11 -39.07 25.41
C THR A 314 4.84 -39.94 26.62
#